data_AF-A0A5B6TN39-F1
#
_entry.id   AF-A0A5B6TN39-F1
#
_cell.length_a   1.000
_cell.length_b   1.000
_cell.length_c   1.000
_cell.angle_alpha   90.00
_cell.angle_beta   90.00
_cell.angle_gamma   90.00
#
_symmetry.space_group_name_H-M   'P 1'
#
loop_
_entity.id
_entity.type
_entity.pdbx_description
1 polymer ?
#
loop_
_entity_poly.entity_id
_entity_poly.type
_entity_poly.pdbx_seq_one_letter_code
_entity_poly.pdbx_strand_id
1 'polypeptide(L)'
;MTTPAIVGFSGSYNSPSRTRILIEEIVGRAARRYDKTSEILDVGQFIPHLGAAVRLSDLNQTARRLVDRLLEAEALVIASPVYKGSYTGLFKHLIDLLEPTAFSGMPVLLAATGGGDRHALVIEHQLRPLFGFFEARTLATGIYASERDFADPISISPALAERLDRAIGQFAPYLEPRISKRVVHASQSAPSERCGEPSACALLAPSSSRQVGVRDG
;
A
#
# COMPACT_ATOMS: atom_id res chain seq x y z
N MET A 1 -13.96 -19.11 -6.67
CA MET A 1 -13.34 -18.16 -7.63
C MET A 1 -12.20 -17.47 -6.90
N THR A 2 -11.00 -17.43 -7.46
CA THR A 2 -9.83 -16.85 -6.79
C THR A 2 -10.02 -15.33 -6.60
N THR A 3 -9.65 -14.81 -5.44
CA THR A 3 -9.67 -13.36 -5.16
C THR A 3 -8.52 -12.68 -5.93
N PRO A 4 -8.77 -11.56 -6.63
CA PRO A 4 -7.72 -10.81 -7.31
C PRO A 4 -6.74 -10.23 -6.29
N ALA A 5 -5.44 -10.36 -6.55
CA ALA A 5 -4.44 -9.78 -5.66
C ALA A 5 -4.38 -8.25 -5.76
N ILE A 6 -4.58 -7.67 -6.95
CA ILE A 6 -4.59 -6.21 -7.16
C ILE A 6 -5.98 -5.79 -7.62
N VAL A 7 -6.63 -4.88 -6.90
CA VAL A 7 -7.92 -4.34 -7.32
C VAL A 7 -7.78 -2.86 -7.66
N GLY A 8 -8.25 -2.47 -8.83
CA GLY A 8 -8.50 -1.07 -9.17
C GLY A 8 -9.95 -0.69 -8.89
N PHE A 9 -10.19 0.45 -8.25
CA PHE A 9 -11.51 1.02 -8.12
C PHE A 9 -11.60 2.44 -8.70
N SER A 10 -12.44 2.59 -9.72
CA SER A 10 -12.73 3.86 -10.39
C SER A 10 -13.98 4.54 -9.82
N GLY A 11 -13.84 5.74 -9.30
CA GLY A 11 -14.93 6.62 -8.90
C GLY A 11 -15.67 7.29 -10.06
N SER A 12 -15.36 6.93 -11.31
CA SER A 12 -16.07 7.43 -12.49
C SER A 12 -17.25 6.53 -12.85
N TYR A 13 -18.39 7.14 -13.16
CA TYR A 13 -19.60 6.46 -13.65
C TYR A 13 -19.90 6.78 -15.11
N ASN A 14 -19.02 7.53 -15.78
CA ASN A 14 -19.17 7.86 -17.19
C ASN A 14 -18.47 6.82 -18.05
N SER A 15 -19.02 6.56 -19.24
CA SER A 15 -18.35 5.81 -20.30
C SER A 15 -18.48 6.60 -21.60
N PRO A 16 -17.38 7.04 -22.24
CA PRO A 16 -15.97 6.79 -21.89
C PRO A 16 -15.46 7.57 -20.66
N SER A 17 -14.32 7.14 -20.08
CA SER A 17 -13.72 7.79 -18.90
C SER A 17 -12.18 7.75 -18.91
N ARG A 18 -11.55 8.92 -18.78
CA ARG A 18 -10.10 9.04 -18.57
C ARG A 18 -9.63 8.43 -17.26
N THR A 19 -10.47 8.46 -16.22
CA THR A 19 -10.17 7.78 -14.95
C THR A 19 -10.12 6.27 -15.15
N ARG A 20 -10.99 5.72 -16.01
CA ARG A 20 -10.98 4.30 -16.37
C ARG A 20 -9.70 3.93 -17.13
N ILE A 21 -9.28 4.74 -18.10
CA ILE A 21 -8.01 4.52 -18.82
C ILE A 21 -6.82 4.58 -17.87
N LEU A 22 -6.79 5.58 -16.98
CA LEU A 22 -5.71 5.74 -16.00
C LEU A 22 -5.60 4.52 -15.08
N ILE A 23 -6.72 4.01 -14.57
CA ILE A 23 -6.69 2.87 -13.67
C ILE A 23 -6.33 1.57 -14.39
N GLU A 24 -6.76 1.40 -15.64
CA GLU A 24 -6.37 0.28 -16.50
C GLU A 24 -4.86 0.25 -16.75
N GLU A 25 -4.26 1.40 -17.04
CA GLU A 25 -2.80 1.53 -17.18
C GLU A 25 -2.08 1.17 -15.87
N ILE A 26 -2.51 1.71 -14.73
CA ILE A 26 -1.86 1.46 -13.44
C ILE A 26 -1.96 -0.01 -13.05
N VAL A 27 -3.17 -0.57 -13.05
CA VAL A 27 -3.44 -1.95 -12.61
C VAL A 27 -2.78 -2.94 -13.56
N GLY A 28 -2.89 -2.73 -14.88
CA GLY A 28 -2.27 -3.59 -15.88
C GLY A 28 -0.74 -3.62 -15.76
N ARG A 29 -0.11 -2.47 -15.51
CA ARG A 29 1.35 -2.40 -15.27
C ARG A 29 1.74 -3.07 -13.95
N ALA A 30 0.99 -2.84 -12.87
CA ALA A 30 1.26 -3.45 -11.58
C ALA A 30 1.11 -4.98 -11.62
N ALA A 31 0.04 -5.49 -12.21
CA ALA A 31 -0.21 -6.91 -12.39
C ALA A 31 0.92 -7.60 -13.17
N ARG A 32 1.35 -7.01 -14.28
CA ARG A 32 2.49 -7.52 -15.06
C ARG A 32 3.82 -7.47 -14.30
N ARG A 33 4.06 -6.39 -13.55
CA ARG A 33 5.32 -6.20 -12.81
C ARG A 33 5.50 -7.23 -11.70
N TYR A 34 4.41 -7.57 -10.99
CA TYR A 34 4.47 -8.43 -9.80
C TYR A 34 3.97 -9.85 -10.05
N ASP A 35 3.57 -10.19 -11.29
CA ASP A 35 2.98 -11.48 -11.67
C ASP A 35 1.77 -11.84 -10.79
N LYS A 36 0.83 -10.89 -10.70
CA LYS A 36 -0.36 -10.98 -9.83
C LYS A 36 -1.65 -10.89 -10.63
N THR A 37 -2.70 -11.55 -10.14
CA THR A 37 -4.05 -11.40 -10.69
C THR A 37 -4.61 -10.02 -10.37
N SER A 38 -5.44 -9.48 -11.26
CA SER A 38 -6.05 -8.17 -11.05
C SER A 38 -7.50 -8.09 -11.53
N GLU A 39 -8.25 -7.19 -10.91
CA GLU A 39 -9.63 -6.86 -11.27
C GLU A 39 -9.82 -5.33 -11.22
N ILE A 40 -10.68 -4.79 -12.10
CA ILE A 40 -11.00 -3.36 -12.09
C ILE A 40 -12.51 -3.19 -11.93
N LEU A 41 -12.88 -2.54 -10.85
CA LEU A 41 -14.24 -2.17 -10.49
C LEU A 41 -14.47 -0.68 -10.72
N ASP A 42 -15.70 -0.29 -10.98
CA ASP A 42 -16.10 1.11 -11.07
C ASP A 42 -17.41 1.38 -10.32
N VAL A 43 -17.58 2.64 -9.90
CA VAL A 43 -18.76 3.06 -9.15
C VAL A 43 -20.06 2.87 -9.94
N GLY A 44 -19.99 2.83 -11.29
CA GLY A 44 -21.11 2.53 -12.16
C GLY A 44 -21.76 1.18 -11.86
N GLN A 45 -20.97 0.18 -11.48
CA GLN A 45 -21.45 -1.15 -11.07
C GLN A 45 -22.26 -1.13 -9.76
N PHE A 46 -22.18 -0.05 -8.98
CA PHE A 46 -22.88 0.10 -7.71
C PHE A 46 -24.11 1.03 -7.80
N ILE A 47 -24.24 1.84 -8.86
CA ILE A 47 -25.31 2.85 -9.01
C ILE A 47 -26.71 2.29 -8.74
N PRO A 48 -27.12 1.13 -9.29
CA PRO A 48 -28.48 0.61 -9.08
C PRO A 48 -28.76 0.23 -7.62
N HIS A 49 -27.75 0.22 -6.75
CA HIS A 49 -27.80 -0.29 -5.38
C HIS A 49 -27.45 0.77 -4.33
N LEU A 50 -26.91 1.93 -4.73
CA LEU A 50 -26.41 2.95 -3.81
C LEU A 50 -27.46 4.00 -3.39
N GLY A 51 -28.47 4.28 -4.22
CA GLY A 51 -29.32 5.46 -4.04
C GLY A 51 -30.06 5.55 -2.70
N ALA A 52 -30.50 4.43 -2.14
CA ALA A 52 -31.20 4.37 -0.85
C ALA A 52 -30.34 3.76 0.28
N ALA A 53 -29.14 3.30 -0.04
CA ALA A 53 -28.28 2.63 0.94
C ALA A 53 -27.69 3.66 1.90
N VAL A 54 -27.89 3.45 3.20
CA VAL A 54 -27.29 4.26 4.28
C VAL A 54 -26.36 3.41 5.16
N ARG A 55 -26.42 2.08 5.00
CA ARG A 55 -25.54 1.10 5.62
C ARG A 55 -25.05 0.09 4.59
N LEU A 56 -23.93 -0.57 4.87
CA LEU A 56 -23.44 -1.67 4.03
C LEU A 56 -24.48 -2.80 3.90
N SER A 57 -25.28 -3.02 4.95
CA SER A 57 -26.37 -4.01 4.96
C SER A 57 -27.50 -3.70 3.97
N ASP A 58 -27.60 -2.48 3.47
CA ASP A 58 -28.67 -2.11 2.55
C ASP A 58 -28.32 -2.49 1.10
N LEU A 59 -27.03 -2.77 0.84
CA LEU A 59 -26.58 -3.27 -0.45
C LEU A 59 -27.10 -4.69 -0.70
N ASN A 60 -27.51 -4.95 -1.94
CA ASN A 60 -27.87 -6.29 -2.36
C ASN A 60 -26.64 -7.23 -2.41
N GLN A 61 -26.90 -8.53 -2.61
CA GLN A 61 -25.83 -9.52 -2.63
C GLN A 61 -24.78 -9.27 -3.72
N THR A 62 -25.16 -8.72 -4.88
CA THR A 62 -24.23 -8.41 -5.97
C THR A 62 -23.26 -7.31 -5.57
N ALA A 63 -23.76 -6.18 -5.08
CA ALA A 63 -22.93 -5.06 -4.63
C ALA A 63 -22.05 -5.45 -3.44
N ARG A 64 -22.57 -6.24 -2.49
CA ARG A 64 -21.77 -6.77 -1.37
C ARG A 64 -20.58 -7.60 -1.85
N ARG A 65 -20.78 -8.51 -2.81
CA ARG A 65 -19.65 -9.28 -3.39
C ARG A 65 -18.60 -8.38 -4.02
N LEU A 66 -18.99 -7.29 -4.66
CA LEU A 66 -18.03 -6.33 -5.22
C LEU A 66 -17.26 -5.58 -4.11
N VAL A 67 -17.93 -5.25 -2.99
CA VAL A 67 -17.25 -4.73 -1.79
C VAL A 67 -16.26 -5.75 -1.26
N ASP A 68 -16.64 -7.02 -1.12
CA ASP A 68 -15.75 -8.08 -0.65
C ASP A 68 -14.47 -8.16 -1.51
N ARG A 69 -14.58 -8.01 -2.85
CA ARG A 69 -13.40 -7.94 -3.72
C ARG A 69 -12.47 -6.77 -3.39
N LEU A 70 -13.01 -5.61 -3.04
CA LEU A 70 -12.20 -4.44 -2.65
C LEU A 70 -11.45 -4.69 -1.33
N LEU A 71 -12.12 -5.35 -0.36
CA LEU A 71 -11.60 -5.57 0.98
C LEU A 71 -10.61 -6.73 1.06
N GLU A 72 -10.77 -7.74 0.22
CA GLU A 72 -9.92 -8.95 0.21
C GLU A 72 -8.65 -8.80 -0.67
N ALA A 73 -8.46 -7.68 -1.37
CA ALA A 73 -7.30 -7.45 -2.22
C ALA A 73 -5.99 -7.45 -1.41
N GLU A 74 -4.86 -7.81 -2.02
CA GLU A 74 -3.53 -7.60 -1.41
C GLU A 74 -3.06 -6.14 -1.56
N ALA A 75 -3.50 -5.48 -2.64
CA ALA A 75 -3.23 -4.08 -2.92
C ALA A 75 -4.38 -3.41 -3.68
N LEU A 76 -4.57 -2.12 -3.41
CA LEU A 76 -5.66 -1.33 -3.96
C LEU A 76 -5.13 -0.15 -4.77
N VAL A 77 -5.73 0.10 -5.92
CA VAL A 77 -5.54 1.32 -6.72
C VAL A 77 -6.86 2.07 -6.71
N ILE A 78 -6.86 3.31 -6.22
CA ILE A 78 -8.05 4.15 -6.16
C ILE A 78 -7.89 5.29 -7.15
N ALA A 79 -8.86 5.45 -8.05
CA ALA A 79 -8.86 6.57 -8.98
C ALA A 79 -10.22 7.28 -8.98
N SER A 80 -10.26 8.61 -8.95
CA SER A 80 -11.52 9.36 -9.09
C SER A 80 -11.35 10.57 -10.01
N PRO A 81 -12.33 10.90 -10.88
CA PRO A 81 -12.31 12.19 -11.56
C PRO A 81 -12.59 13.33 -10.57
N VAL A 82 -11.97 14.48 -10.81
CA VAL A 82 -12.18 15.67 -9.97
C VAL A 82 -13.51 16.34 -10.30
N TYR A 83 -14.42 16.33 -9.34
CA TYR A 83 -15.71 16.99 -9.38
C TYR A 83 -15.76 18.02 -8.24
N LYS A 84 -15.94 19.30 -8.60
CA LYS A 84 -16.01 20.43 -7.64
C LYS A 84 -14.84 20.45 -6.61
N GLY A 85 -13.63 20.15 -7.09
CA GLY A 85 -12.41 20.19 -6.27
C GLY A 85 -12.15 18.95 -5.42
N SER A 86 -13.00 17.91 -5.53
CA SER A 86 -12.84 16.65 -4.79
C SER A 86 -13.11 15.43 -5.69
N TYR A 87 -13.10 14.23 -5.10
CA TYR A 87 -13.60 13.00 -5.71
C TYR A 87 -15.11 13.05 -5.95
N THR A 88 -15.66 12.11 -6.72
CA THR A 88 -17.10 12.08 -6.98
C THR A 88 -17.94 11.74 -5.73
N GLY A 89 -19.15 12.30 -5.66
CA GLY A 89 -20.06 12.05 -4.55
C GLY A 89 -20.51 10.59 -4.46
N LEU A 90 -20.74 9.92 -5.60
CA LEU A 90 -21.09 8.49 -5.62
C LEU A 90 -19.95 7.61 -5.11
N PHE A 91 -18.70 7.94 -5.47
CA PHE A 91 -17.53 7.27 -4.91
C PHE A 91 -17.51 7.43 -3.39
N LYS A 92 -17.65 8.67 -2.90
CA LYS A 92 -17.67 8.94 -1.46
C LYS A 92 -18.80 8.22 -0.73
N HIS A 93 -19.99 8.21 -1.32
CA HIS A 93 -21.16 7.54 -0.75
C HIS A 93 -20.91 6.05 -0.56
N LEU A 94 -20.33 5.35 -1.55
CA LEU A 94 -19.94 3.94 -1.37
C LEU A 94 -18.92 3.77 -0.23
N ILE A 95 -17.88 4.61 -0.21
CA ILE A 95 -16.83 4.56 0.82
C ILE A 95 -17.41 4.83 2.22
N ASP A 96 -18.44 5.67 2.35
CA ASP A 96 -19.11 5.97 3.62
C ASP A 96 -19.92 4.81 4.19
N LEU A 97 -20.22 3.80 3.38
CA LEU A 97 -20.86 2.58 3.86
C LEU A 97 -19.87 1.62 4.54
N LEU A 98 -18.56 1.82 4.37
CA LEU A 98 -17.52 0.91 4.85
C LEU A 98 -17.15 1.19 6.30
N GLU A 99 -16.85 0.12 7.04
CA GLU A 99 -16.38 0.22 8.42
C GLU A 99 -15.00 0.91 8.49
N PRO A 100 -14.68 1.65 9.57
CA PRO A 100 -13.41 2.39 9.68
C PRO A 100 -12.16 1.52 9.52
N THR A 101 -12.22 0.23 9.84
CA THR A 101 -11.09 -0.70 9.71
C THR A 101 -11.00 -1.37 8.34
N ALA A 102 -11.89 -1.05 7.40
CA ALA A 102 -12.04 -1.74 6.12
C ALA A 102 -10.75 -1.82 5.28
N PHE A 103 -9.89 -0.80 5.35
CA PHE A 103 -8.62 -0.76 4.62
C PHE A 103 -7.40 -0.70 5.54
N SER A 104 -7.53 -1.06 6.82
CA SER A 104 -6.44 -0.95 7.78
C SER A 104 -5.23 -1.77 7.34
N GLY A 105 -4.09 -1.11 7.20
CA GLY A 105 -2.85 -1.74 6.73
C GLY A 105 -2.78 -2.05 5.23
N MET A 106 -3.86 -1.86 4.46
CA MET A 106 -3.91 -2.11 3.03
C MET A 106 -3.00 -1.14 2.27
N PRO A 107 -2.08 -1.60 1.40
CA PRO A 107 -1.31 -0.71 0.54
C PRO A 107 -2.21 -0.12 -0.56
N VAL A 108 -2.25 1.22 -0.65
CA VAL A 108 -3.16 1.93 -1.56
C VAL A 108 -2.41 2.94 -2.43
N LEU A 109 -2.49 2.81 -3.74
CA LEU A 109 -2.07 3.85 -4.69
C LEU A 109 -3.24 4.78 -4.99
N LEU A 110 -3.07 6.07 -4.69
CA LEU A 110 -4.08 7.09 -4.92
C LEU A 110 -3.85 7.78 -6.27
N ALA A 111 -4.92 7.89 -7.04
CA ALA A 111 -4.92 8.51 -8.34
C ALA A 111 -6.15 9.41 -8.56
N ALA A 112 -6.01 10.39 -9.44
CA ALA A 112 -7.13 11.24 -9.86
C ALA A 112 -6.92 11.80 -11.27
N THR A 113 -8.02 12.13 -11.94
CA THR A 113 -7.99 12.82 -13.23
C THR A 113 -8.74 14.14 -13.18
N GLY A 114 -8.30 15.18 -13.87
CA GLY A 114 -9.08 16.42 -14.00
C GLY A 114 -8.86 17.17 -15.30
N GLY A 115 -9.64 18.23 -15.52
CA GLY A 115 -9.55 19.06 -16.73
C GLY A 115 -8.29 19.94 -16.81
N GLY A 116 -7.48 20.01 -15.76
CA GLY A 116 -6.27 20.83 -15.70
C GLY A 116 -5.66 20.81 -14.31
N ASP A 117 -4.46 21.35 -14.15
CA ASP A 117 -3.63 21.09 -12.95
C ASP A 117 -4.07 21.77 -11.66
N ARG A 118 -5.03 22.70 -11.72
CA ARG A 118 -5.46 23.51 -10.57
C ARG A 118 -5.98 22.69 -9.40
N HIS A 119 -6.39 21.44 -9.65
CA HIS A 119 -6.88 20.51 -8.63
C HIS A 119 -5.92 19.35 -8.34
N ALA A 120 -4.64 19.44 -8.74
CA ALA A 120 -3.69 18.35 -8.54
C ALA A 120 -3.54 17.93 -7.06
N LEU A 121 -3.68 18.88 -6.13
CA LEU A 121 -3.62 18.62 -4.69
C LEU A 121 -4.84 17.88 -4.13
N VAL A 122 -5.84 17.51 -4.95
CA VAL A 122 -6.94 16.61 -4.54
C VAL A 122 -6.41 15.29 -3.97
N ILE A 123 -5.27 14.82 -4.46
CA ILE A 123 -4.58 13.64 -3.94
C ILE A 123 -4.28 13.82 -2.45
N GLU A 124 -3.67 14.94 -2.08
CA GLU A 124 -3.13 15.18 -0.73
C GLU A 124 -4.17 15.72 0.24
N HIS A 125 -5.15 16.49 -0.24
CA HIS A 125 -6.13 17.14 0.63
C HIS A 125 -7.50 16.48 0.65
N GLN A 126 -7.78 15.51 -0.24
CA GLN A 126 -9.08 14.82 -0.27
C GLN A 126 -8.89 13.30 -0.19
N LEU A 127 -8.17 12.70 -1.14
CA LEU A 127 -8.00 11.24 -1.17
C LEU A 127 -7.13 10.73 -0.02
N ARG A 128 -5.96 11.33 0.23
CA ARG A 128 -5.06 10.86 1.27
C ARG A 128 -5.67 10.95 2.68
N PRO A 129 -6.36 12.04 3.08
CA PRO A 129 -7.07 12.09 4.36
C PRO A 129 -8.19 11.04 4.44
N LEU A 130 -8.94 10.83 3.35
CA LEU A 130 -9.99 9.81 3.30
C LEU A 130 -9.43 8.41 3.57
N PHE A 131 -8.35 8.01 2.90
CA PHE A 131 -7.73 6.70 3.13
C PHE A 131 -6.90 6.64 4.41
N GLY A 132 -6.43 7.79 4.91
CA GLY A 132 -5.81 7.91 6.23
C GLY A 132 -6.80 7.62 7.37
N PHE A 133 -8.07 8.00 7.23
CA PHE A 133 -9.14 7.62 8.16
C PHE A 133 -9.28 6.10 8.29
N PHE A 134 -9.12 5.36 7.19
CA PHE A 134 -9.17 3.90 7.20
C PHE A 134 -7.86 3.23 7.63
N GLU A 135 -6.88 4.00 8.11
CA GLU A 135 -5.53 3.51 8.45
C GLU A 135 -4.83 2.77 7.29
N ALA A 136 -5.17 3.15 6.06
CA ALA A 136 -4.60 2.55 4.88
C ALA A 136 -3.14 3.01 4.69
N ARG A 137 -2.29 2.12 4.19
CA ARG A 137 -0.89 2.41 3.85
C ARG A 137 -0.83 3.05 2.46
N THR A 138 -1.26 4.31 2.39
CA THR A 138 -1.20 5.06 1.13
C THR A 138 0.24 5.19 0.66
N LEU A 139 0.51 4.88 -0.61
CA LEU A 139 1.84 5.04 -1.19
C LEU A 139 2.23 6.51 -1.23
N ALA A 140 3.54 6.78 -1.12
CA ALA A 140 4.05 8.15 -1.08
C ALA A 140 3.74 8.89 -2.39
N THR A 141 3.93 8.24 -3.53
CA THR A 141 3.66 8.84 -4.84
C THR A 141 2.18 8.71 -5.18
N GLY A 142 1.46 9.84 -5.21
CA GLY A 142 0.13 9.92 -5.81
C GLY A 142 0.17 10.33 -7.28
N ILE A 143 -0.83 9.88 -8.04
CA ILE A 143 -0.92 10.13 -9.49
C ILE A 143 -2.06 11.10 -9.79
N TYR A 144 -1.72 12.28 -10.29
CA TYR A 144 -2.69 13.17 -10.91
C TYR A 144 -2.42 13.24 -12.40
N ALA A 145 -3.45 13.03 -13.22
CA ALA A 145 -3.37 13.17 -14.67
C ALA A 145 -4.37 14.23 -15.17
N SER A 146 -3.90 15.20 -15.94
CA SER A 146 -4.76 16.17 -16.61
C SER A 146 -4.96 15.82 -18.09
N GLU A 147 -5.75 16.61 -18.80
CA GLU A 147 -6.13 16.28 -20.19
C GLU A 147 -4.93 16.08 -21.12
N ARG A 148 -3.86 16.85 -20.92
CA ARG A 148 -2.63 16.77 -21.72
C ARG A 148 -1.88 15.45 -21.56
N ASP A 149 -2.17 14.70 -20.50
CA ASP A 149 -1.51 13.41 -20.25
C ASP A 149 -2.11 12.29 -21.10
N PHE A 150 -3.15 12.58 -21.88
CA PHE A 150 -3.80 11.66 -22.79
C PHE A 150 -3.61 12.16 -24.23
N ALA A 151 -2.83 11.44 -25.04
CA ALA A 151 -2.47 11.86 -26.40
C ALA A 151 -3.48 11.35 -27.46
N ASP A 152 -4.15 10.24 -27.17
CA ASP A 152 -5.26 9.65 -27.93
C ASP A 152 -6.35 9.19 -26.94
N PRO A 153 -7.55 8.79 -27.39
CA PRO A 153 -8.60 8.28 -26.50
C PRO A 153 -8.18 7.06 -25.65
N ILE A 154 -7.01 6.47 -25.89
CA ILE A 154 -6.54 5.22 -25.27
C ILE A 154 -5.07 5.29 -24.81
N SER A 155 -4.30 6.34 -25.15
CA SER A 155 -2.86 6.40 -24.88
C SER A 155 -2.51 7.46 -23.84
N ILE A 156 -1.55 7.13 -22.96
CA ILE A 156 -1.00 8.06 -21.98
C ILE A 156 0.35 8.63 -22.45
N SER A 157 0.68 9.83 -21.98
CA SER A 157 1.96 10.47 -22.28
C SER A 157 3.14 9.66 -21.69
N PRO A 158 4.33 9.69 -22.32
CA PRO A 158 5.53 9.04 -21.76
C PRO A 158 5.87 9.55 -20.36
N ALA A 159 5.68 10.84 -20.11
CA ALA A 159 5.91 11.45 -18.79
C ALA A 159 4.95 10.90 -17.71
N LEU A 160 3.68 10.66 -18.06
CA LEU A 160 2.74 10.00 -17.14
C LEU A 160 3.16 8.55 -16.92
N ALA A 161 3.53 7.82 -17.97
CA ALA A 161 3.97 6.42 -17.87
C ALA A 161 5.15 6.25 -16.90
N GLU A 162 6.19 7.09 -16.99
CA GLU A 162 7.31 7.07 -16.04
C GLU A 162 6.89 7.33 -14.59
N ARG A 163 5.92 8.24 -14.38
CA ARG A 163 5.36 8.51 -13.04
C ARG A 163 4.59 7.30 -12.52
N LEU A 164 3.82 6.62 -13.38
CA LEU A 164 3.11 5.40 -13.02
C LEU A 164 4.10 4.34 -12.57
N ASP A 165 5.16 4.10 -13.35
CA ASP A 165 6.15 3.06 -13.04
C ASP A 165 6.87 3.33 -11.71
N ARG A 166 7.18 4.60 -11.39
CA ARG A 166 7.73 4.98 -10.07
C ARG A 166 6.75 4.71 -8.94
N ALA A 167 5.48 5.08 -9.09
CA ALA A 167 4.46 4.86 -8.06
C ALA A 167 4.18 3.37 -7.85
N ILE A 168 4.07 2.61 -8.94
CA ILE A 168 3.85 1.16 -8.92
C ILE A 168 5.05 0.44 -8.27
N GLY A 169 6.27 0.92 -8.48
CA GLY A 169 7.47 0.39 -7.82
C GLY A 169 7.39 0.44 -6.28
N GLN A 170 6.62 1.37 -5.71
CA GLN A 170 6.44 1.48 -4.25
C GLN A 170 5.55 0.37 -3.67
N PHE A 171 4.89 -0.44 -4.51
CA PHE A 171 4.21 -1.65 -4.03
C PHE A 171 5.18 -2.80 -3.69
N ALA A 172 6.45 -2.73 -4.08
CA ALA A 172 7.42 -3.81 -3.90
C ALA A 172 7.46 -4.42 -2.48
N PRO A 173 7.46 -3.63 -1.38
CA PRO A 173 7.48 -4.19 -0.02
C PRO A 173 6.25 -5.03 0.35
N TYR A 174 5.16 -4.90 -0.40
CA TYR A 174 3.88 -5.55 -0.13
C TYR A 174 3.58 -6.70 -1.09
N LEU A 175 3.97 -6.57 -2.36
CA LEU A 175 3.61 -7.51 -3.42
C LEU A 175 4.76 -8.44 -3.86
N GLU A 176 6.02 -8.11 -3.57
CA GLU A 176 7.12 -9.02 -3.86
C GLU A 176 7.09 -10.24 -2.92
N PRO A 177 7.37 -11.45 -3.43
CA PRO A 177 7.52 -12.62 -2.60
C PRO A 177 8.59 -12.37 -1.53
N ARG A 178 8.22 -12.49 -0.25
CA ARG A 178 9.21 -12.45 0.82
C ARG A 178 10.10 -13.68 0.70
N ILE A 179 11.26 -13.52 0.07
CA ILE A 179 12.33 -14.52 0.18
C ILE A 179 12.76 -14.50 1.65
N SER A 180 12.28 -15.48 2.42
CA SER A 180 12.73 -15.70 3.79
C SER A 180 14.22 -15.99 3.72
N LYS A 181 15.05 -14.98 3.96
CA LYS A 181 16.48 -15.18 4.23
C LYS A 181 16.55 -15.99 5.53
N ARG A 182 16.58 -17.32 5.41
CA ARG A 182 17.09 -18.18 6.48
C ARG A 182 18.50 -17.67 6.77
N VAL A 183 18.66 -16.95 7.87
CA VAL A 183 19.96 -16.64 8.44
C VAL A 183 20.55 -18.00 8.83
N VAL A 184 21.41 -18.55 7.98
CA VAL A 184 22.27 -19.65 8.37
C VAL A 184 23.26 -19.05 9.36
N HIS A 185 23.02 -19.23 10.65
CA HIS A 185 24.08 -19.04 11.64
C HIS A 185 25.15 -20.08 11.33
N ALA A 186 26.23 -19.64 10.68
CA ALA A 186 27.44 -20.42 10.58
C ALA A 186 27.99 -20.54 12.01
N SER A 187 27.91 -21.75 12.58
CA SER A 187 28.58 -22.08 13.83
C SER A 187 30.09 -21.97 13.60
N GLN A 188 30.68 -20.90 14.11
CA GLN A 188 32.13 -20.82 14.23
C GLN A 188 32.57 -21.87 15.26
N SER A 189 33.17 -22.95 14.79
CA SER A 189 33.92 -23.86 15.65
C SER A 189 35.27 -23.20 15.94
N ALA A 190 35.50 -22.87 17.20
CA ALA A 190 36.79 -22.39 17.67
C ALA A 190 37.84 -23.53 17.53
N PRO A 191 39.09 -23.23 17.15
CA PRO A 191 40.15 -24.22 17.20
C PRO A 191 40.52 -24.51 18.66
N SER A 192 40.54 -25.79 19.03
CA SER A 192 40.93 -26.26 20.36
C SER A 192 42.42 -25.99 20.60
N GLU A 193 42.73 -25.05 21.49
CA GLU A 193 44.06 -24.92 22.06
C GLU A 193 44.38 -26.17 22.90
N ARG A 194 45.49 -26.83 22.57
CA ARG A 194 46.06 -27.93 23.33
C ARG A 194 46.62 -27.37 24.64
N CYS A 195 46.07 -27.81 25.77
CA CYS A 195 46.76 -27.74 27.06
C CYS A 195 48.02 -28.61 27.00
N GLY A 196 49.19 -27.99 27.07
CA GLY A 196 50.43 -28.63 27.47
C GLY A 196 50.81 -28.14 28.86
N GLU A 197 50.86 -29.06 29.82
CA GLU A 197 51.59 -28.93 31.09
C GLU A 197 52.68 -30.04 31.10
N PRO A 198 53.67 -30.08 32.02
CA PRO A 198 53.86 -29.29 33.25
C PRO A 198 55.32 -28.84 33.56
N SER A 199 55.49 -27.82 34.42
CA SER A 199 56.62 -27.72 35.38
C SER A 199 56.36 -26.55 36.35
N ALA A 200 55.84 -26.79 37.56
CA ALA A 200 56.54 -27.16 38.81
C ALA A 200 57.07 -25.95 39.62
N CYS A 201 56.78 -26.01 40.94
CA CYS A 201 57.33 -25.22 42.06
C CYS A 201 56.93 -23.72 42.12
N ALA A 202 56.57 -23.12 43.26
CA ALA A 202 56.47 -23.55 44.65
C ALA A 202 55.74 -22.45 45.44
N LEU A 203 55.03 -22.86 46.49
CA LEU A 203 54.89 -22.21 47.80
C LEU A 203 54.94 -20.67 47.92
N LEU A 204 53.84 -20.07 48.40
CA LEU A 204 53.72 -19.41 49.72
C LEU A 204 52.44 -18.56 49.80
N ALA A 205 51.50 -18.97 50.65
CA ALA A 205 50.62 -18.06 51.40
C ALA A 205 51.40 -17.60 52.68
N PRO A 206 50.94 -16.64 53.53
CA PRO A 206 49.59 -16.07 53.62
C PRO A 206 49.49 -14.57 54.00
N SER A 207 48.23 -14.12 54.12
CA SER A 207 47.69 -13.11 55.06
C SER A 207 48.18 -11.65 55.03
N SER A 208 47.26 -10.70 54.80
CA SER A 208 46.71 -9.87 55.88
C SER A 208 45.64 -8.90 55.37
N SER A 209 44.58 -8.81 56.16
CA SER A 209 43.58 -7.75 56.23
C SER A 209 44.15 -6.33 56.19
N ARG A 210 43.49 -5.42 55.45
CA ARG A 210 43.24 -4.06 55.93
C ARG A 210 42.06 -3.38 55.24
N GLN A 211 41.24 -2.83 56.11
CA GLN A 211 40.03 -2.05 55.91
C GLN A 211 40.36 -0.56 55.68
N VAL A 212 39.35 0.17 55.22
CA VAL A 212 39.10 1.64 55.32
C VAL A 212 39.70 2.54 54.25
N GLY A 213 38.82 3.35 53.65
CA GLY A 213 39.18 4.56 52.93
C GLY A 213 38.02 5.26 52.24
N VAL A 214 37.00 5.70 52.99
CA VAL A 214 36.09 6.78 52.56
C VAL A 214 36.89 8.06 52.39
N ARG A 215 36.66 8.82 51.31
CA ARG A 215 36.74 10.29 51.31
C ARG A 215 36.05 10.89 50.09
N ASP A 216 35.29 11.93 50.41
CA ASP A 216 34.48 12.77 49.54
C ASP A 216 35.29 13.58 48.52
N GLY A 217 34.60 13.93 47.44
CA GLY A 217 34.98 14.90 46.42
C GLY A 217 33.79 15.17 45.52
#